data_AF-A0A1C2DD48-F1
#
_entry.id   AF-A0A1C2DD48-F1
#
_cell.length_a   1.000
_cell.length_b   1.000
_cell.length_c   1.000
_cell.angle_alpha   90.00
_cell.angle_beta   90.00
_cell.angle_gamma   90.00
#
_symmetry.space_group_name_H-M   'P 1'
#
loop_
_entity.id
_entity.type
_entity.pdbx_description
1 polymer ?
#
loop_
_entity_poly.entity_id
_entity_poly.type
_entity_poly.pdbx_seq_one_letter_code
_entity_poly.pdbx_strand_id
1 'polypeptide(L)'
;MKNRITDLNDHLFAQMERLSQEGLTSDELEAEVQRTEAMVQIADKIVDNARLGIAAATLVANHGDRFRKDLPMLSGPREIDGK
;
A
#
# COMPACT_ATOMS: atom_id res chain seq x y z
N MET A 1 7.56 5.82 12.01
CA MET A 1 6.87 4.77 11.23
C MET A 1 7.12 5.03 9.75
N LYS A 2 7.36 3.97 8.96
CA LYS A 2 7.37 4.01 7.49
C LYS A 2 5.97 3.63 7.01
N ASN A 3 5.26 4.56 6.38
CA ASN A 3 3.83 4.43 6.09
C ASN A 3 3.43 5.05 4.73
N ARG A 4 4.41 5.20 3.82
CA ARG A 4 4.20 5.79 2.49
C ARG A 4 4.32 4.72 1.41
N ILE A 5 3.72 4.99 0.25
CA ILE A 5 3.86 4.14 -0.95
C ILE A 5 5.33 4.03 -1.38
N THR A 6 6.12 5.10 -1.22
CA THR A 6 7.56 5.06 -1.50
C THR A 6 8.29 4.04 -0.62
N ASP A 7 7.92 3.92 0.66
CA ASP A 7 8.52 2.93 1.56
C ASP A 7 8.19 1.51 1.11
N LEU A 8 6.96 1.26 0.67
CA LEU A 8 6.55 -0.04 0.11
C LEU A 8 7.38 -0.40 -1.12
N ASN A 9 7.57 0.55 -2.04
CA ASN A 9 8.39 0.32 -3.23
C ASN A 9 9.82 -0.05 -2.85
N ASP A 10 10.45 0.69 -1.94
CA ASP A 10 11.80 0.38 -1.47
C ASP A 10 11.89 -1.03 -0.88
N HIS A 11 10.87 -1.44 -0.12
CA HIS A 11 10.81 -2.79 0.44
C HIS A 11 10.67 -3.87 -0.64
N LEU A 12 9.86 -3.64 -1.68
CA LEU A 12 9.72 -4.57 -2.81
C LEU A 12 11.02 -4.69 -3.62
N PHE A 13 11.74 -3.58 -3.86
CA PHE A 13 13.06 -3.63 -4.50
C PHE A 13 14.07 -4.41 -3.64
N ALA A 14 14.11 -4.14 -2.33
CA ALA A 14 14.97 -4.90 -1.43
C ALA A 14 14.61 -6.39 -1.39
N GLN A 15 13.33 -6.75 -1.61
CA GLN A 15 12.90 -8.14 -1.70
C GLN A 15 13.43 -8.82 -2.97
N MET A 16 13.44 -8.11 -4.11
CA MET A 16 14.04 -8.62 -5.34
C MET A 16 15.53 -8.92 -5.17
N GLU A 17 16.28 -8.01 -4.54
CA GLU A 17 17.70 -8.21 -4.25
C GLU A 17 17.94 -9.45 -3.38
N ARG A 18 17.12 -9.65 -2.34
CA ARG A 18 17.19 -10.86 -1.48
C ARG A 18 16.92 -12.14 -2.26
N LEU A 19 15.90 -12.15 -3.13
CA LEU A 19 15.59 -13.31 -3.96
C LEU A 19 16.72 -13.64 -4.96
N SER A 20 17.44 -12.63 -5.43
CA SER A 20 18.59 -12.80 -6.34
C SER A 20 19.90 -13.16 -5.65
N GLN A 21 19.92 -13.23 -4.31
CA GLN A 21 21.14 -13.49 -3.56
C GLN A 21 21.71 -14.88 -3.90
N GLU A 22 22.98 -14.92 -4.30
CA GLU A 22 23.66 -16.17 -4.58
C GLU A 22 23.92 -16.97 -3.29
N GLY A 23 23.82 -18.29 -3.39
CA GLY A 23 24.13 -19.21 -2.29
C GLY A 23 23.01 -19.42 -1.27
N LEU A 24 21.79 -18.95 -1.55
CA LEU A 24 20.62 -19.28 -0.72
C LEU A 24 20.41 -20.79 -0.66
N THR A 25 20.16 -21.29 0.54
CA THR A 25 19.64 -22.63 0.74
C THR A 25 18.17 -22.72 0.29
N SER A 26 17.68 -23.94 0.09
CA SER A 26 16.28 -24.16 -0.29
C SER A 26 15.30 -23.55 0.71
N ASP A 27 15.58 -23.69 2.00
CA ASP A 27 14.72 -23.19 3.08
C ASP A 27 14.72 -21.65 3.13
N GLU A 28 15.87 -21.01 2.91
CA GLU A 28 15.96 -19.55 2.85
C GLU A 28 15.26 -18.99 1.62
N LEU A 29 15.40 -19.65 0.47
CA LEU A 29 14.68 -19.26 -0.74
C LEU A 29 13.17 -19.38 -0.54
N GLU A 30 12.70 -20.48 0.06
CA GLU A 30 11.27 -20.66 0.37
C GLU A 30 10.76 -19.57 1.32
N ALA A 31 11.53 -19.22 2.36
CA ALA A 31 11.17 -18.15 3.27
C ALA A 31 11.07 -16.79 2.57
N GLU A 32 11.99 -16.47 1.66
CA GLU A 32 11.94 -15.22 0.91
C GLU A 32 10.82 -15.22 -0.15
N VAL A 33 10.46 -16.37 -0.74
CA VAL A 33 9.26 -16.49 -1.59
C VAL A 33 8.00 -16.21 -0.79
N GLN A 34 7.81 -16.85 0.38
CA GLN A 34 6.65 -16.63 1.24
C GLN A 34 6.56 -15.16 1.71
N ARG A 35 7.70 -14.56 2.06
CA ARG A 35 7.79 -13.12 2.40
C ARG A 35 7.34 -12.26 1.23
N THR A 36 7.80 -12.58 0.01
CA THR A 36 7.44 -11.84 -1.21
C THR A 36 5.93 -11.91 -1.46
N GLU A 37 5.33 -13.09 -1.36
CA GLU A 37 3.89 -13.27 -1.53
C GLU A 37 3.08 -12.44 -0.53
N ALA A 38 3.48 -12.45 0.75
CA ALA A 38 2.83 -11.63 1.77
C ALA A 38 2.96 -10.12 1.48
N MET A 39 4.13 -9.68 1.00
CA MET A 39 4.35 -8.29 0.63
C MET A 39 3.51 -7.86 -0.58
N VAL A 40 3.39 -8.71 -1.61
CA VAL A 40 2.53 -8.46 -2.76
C VAL A 40 1.06 -8.33 -2.33
N GLN A 41 0.58 -9.23 -1.47
CA GLN A 41 -0.79 -9.15 -0.96
C GLN A 41 -1.08 -7.83 -0.24
N ILE A 42 -0.14 -7.34 0.58
CA ILE A 42 -0.28 -6.05 1.26
C ILE A 42 -0.22 -4.90 0.25
N ALA A 43 0.71 -4.96 -0.71
CA ALA A 43 0.85 -3.97 -1.76
C ALA A 43 -0.45 -3.81 -2.57
N ASP A 44 -1.09 -4.92 -2.93
CA ASP A 44 -2.36 -4.93 -3.64
C ASP A 44 -3.45 -4.20 -2.86
N LYS A 45 -3.56 -4.42 -1.54
CA LYS A 45 -4.53 -3.71 -0.69
C LYS A 45 -4.26 -2.21 -0.62
N ILE A 46 -2.98 -1.80 -0.61
CA ILE A 46 -2.60 -0.38 -0.63
C ILE A 46 -3.00 0.26 -1.96
N VAL A 47 -2.73 -0.42 -3.09
CA VAL A 47 -3.10 0.06 -4.43
C VAL A 47 -4.62 0.12 -4.59
N ASP A 48 -5.36 -0.88 -4.13
CA ASP A 48 -6.83 -0.89 -4.16
C ASP A 48 -7.43 0.26 -3.36
N ASN A 49 -6.87 0.57 -2.18
CA ASN A 49 -7.28 1.73 -1.40
C ASN A 49 -6.98 3.06 -2.12
N ALA A 50 -5.82 3.17 -2.76
CA ALA A 50 -5.48 4.35 -3.57
C ALA A 50 -6.44 4.52 -4.76
N ARG A 51 -6.79 3.43 -5.46
CA ARG A 51 -7.79 3.42 -6.54
C ARG A 51 -9.15 3.87 -6.04
N LEU A 52 -9.58 3.40 -4.88
CA LEU A 52 -10.83 3.84 -4.25
C LEU A 52 -10.81 5.34 -3.94
N GLY A 53 -9.68 5.88 -3.45
CA GLY A 53 -9.50 7.32 -3.26
C GLY A 53 -9.62 8.13 -4.55
N ILE A 54 -9.03 7.63 -5.65
CA ILE A 54 -9.16 8.26 -6.97
C ILE A 54 -10.62 8.22 -7.44
N ALA A 55 -11.29 7.08 -7.34
CA ALA A 55 -12.70 6.95 -7.73
C ALA A 55 -13.61 7.92 -6.94
N ALA A 56 -13.36 8.06 -5.64
CA ALA A 56 -14.05 9.03 -4.79
C ALA A 56 -13.79 10.48 -5.28
N ALA A 57 -12.54 10.83 -5.59
CA ALA A 57 -12.19 12.14 -6.12
C ALA A 57 -12.87 12.42 -7.47
N THR A 58 -12.92 11.43 -8.36
CA THR A 58 -13.62 11.51 -9.65
C THR A 58 -15.13 11.71 -9.46
N LEU A 59 -15.75 11.01 -8.50
CA LEU A 59 -17.18 11.18 -8.20
C LEU A 59 -17.50 12.61 -7.78
N VAL A 60 -16.67 13.19 -6.92
CA VAL A 60 -16.79 14.60 -6.49
C VAL A 60 -16.56 15.55 -7.65
N ALA A 61 -15.51 15.35 -8.44
CA ALA A 61 -15.21 16.19 -9.60
C ALA A 61 -16.35 16.22 -10.63
N ASN A 62 -17.00 15.06 -10.87
CA ASN A 62 -18.04 14.93 -11.87
C ASN A 62 -19.43 15.34 -11.36
N HIS A 63 -19.71 15.21 -10.06
CA HIS A 63 -21.08 15.36 -9.53
C HIS A 63 -21.22 16.38 -8.38
N GLY A 64 -20.12 17.05 -8.03
CA GLY A 64 -20.05 18.12 -7.05
C GLY A 64 -19.77 17.66 -5.61
N ASP A 65 -19.33 18.60 -4.77
CA ASP A 65 -18.87 18.36 -3.40
C ASP A 65 -19.94 17.82 -2.43
N ARG A 66 -21.21 17.72 -2.83
CA ARG A 66 -22.31 17.19 -1.99
C ARG A 66 -22.06 15.75 -1.50
N PHE A 67 -21.26 14.98 -2.22
CA PHE A 67 -20.87 13.61 -1.87
C PHE A 67 -19.66 13.54 -0.94
N ARG A 68 -18.94 14.65 -0.74
CA ARG A 68 -17.68 14.66 0.01
C ARG A 68 -17.83 14.19 1.46
N LYS A 69 -18.95 14.54 2.10
CA LYS A 69 -19.28 14.11 3.47
C LYS A 69 -19.42 12.58 3.61
N ASP A 70 -19.77 11.90 2.52
CA ASP A 70 -19.99 10.46 2.47
C ASP A 70 -18.74 9.70 1.98
N LEU A 71 -17.65 10.42 1.68
CA LEU A 71 -16.38 9.90 1.16
C LEU A 71 -15.25 10.17 2.17
N PRO A 72 -15.16 9.39 3.26
CA PRO A 72 -14.22 9.63 4.35
C PRO A 72 -12.76 9.53 3.91
N MET A 73 -12.45 8.79 2.84
CA MET A 73 -11.10 8.71 2.25
C MET A 73 -10.59 10.03 1.63
N LEU A 74 -11.50 10.98 1.33
CA LEU A 74 -11.15 12.32 0.83
C LEU A 74 -11.03 13.35 1.94
N SER A 75 -11.47 12.99 3.15
CA SER A 75 -11.22 13.78 4.34
C SER A 75 -9.79 13.50 4.76
N GLY A 76 -8.98 14.54 4.98
CA GLY A 76 -7.61 14.37 5.46
C GLY A 76 -7.55 13.51 6.73
N PRO A 77 -6.37 12.99 7.11
CA PRO A 77 -6.23 12.20 8.32
C PRO A 77 -6.89 12.95 9.47
N ARG A 78 -7.85 12.32 10.17
CA ARG A 78 -8.31 12.88 11.44
C ARG A 78 -7.08 12.93 12.34
N GLU A 79 -6.72 14.11 12.81
CA GLU A 79 -5.84 14.20 13.96
C GLU A 79 -6.48 13.34 15.05
N ILE A 80 -5.83 12.22 15.36
CA ILE A 80 -6.11 11.46 16.57
C ILE A 80 -5.63 12.39 17.67
N ASP A 81 -6.56 13.21 18.17
CA ASP A 81 -6.33 14.07 19.33
C ASP A 81 -5.71 13.20 20.42
N GLY A 82 -4.45 13.50 20.74
CA GLY A 82 -3.76 12.87 21.84
C GLY A 82 -4.49 13.19 23.13
N LYS A 83 -5.23 12.21 23.65
CA LYS A 83 -5.64 12.10 25.04
C LYS A 83 -5.35 10.69 25.53
#